data_AF-A0A9E6VLN0-F1
#
_entry.id   AF-A0A9E6VLN0-F1
#
_cell.length_a   1.000
_cell.length_b   1.000
_cell.length_c   1.000
_cell.angle_alpha   90.00
_cell.angle_beta   90.00
_cell.angle_gamma   90.00
#
_symmetry.space_group_name_H-M   'P 1'
#
loop_
_entity.id
_entity.type
_entity.pdbx_description
1 polymer ?
#
loop_
_entity_poly.entity_id
_entity_poly.type
_entity_poly.pdbx_seq_one_letter_code
_entity_poly.pdbx_strand_id
1 'polypeptide(L)'
;MHAGNKIRLLVCSILLLAGIRYASAQTDDCANLVRKADSLFRIKKYEEACSFYLDAKKCKAHDDYATKQLEAIASVKGCENILEKKYADAMAAGGLYYAKNEWLKAKEHFEMALAIKNGDPFATAKLRTVQTILDGQNRSEMIEADSAFKKGHYEKAYKHYRAIVRSDKTDTASAAAMMLSDSAMRANDPQIDFICGSDYILKVPNVLFPNSERGYDTWLIRYDGPEIDSFQVYIFNRWGEVLFKSNDIHFAWDGKYKNNPVQTDTYVWQIVFRRKENETKKLVGKFNLIR
;
A
#
# COMPACT_ATOMS: atom_id res chain seq x y z
N MET A 1 19.90 18.77 -17.99
CA MET A 1 18.46 19.04 -18.20
C MET A 1 17.67 17.94 -18.93
N HIS A 2 18.29 16.86 -19.44
CA HIS A 2 17.56 15.83 -20.22
C HIS A 2 16.99 14.62 -19.42
N ALA A 3 17.42 14.39 -18.18
CA ALA A 3 16.96 13.25 -17.36
C ALA A 3 15.55 13.45 -16.77
N GLY A 4 15.18 14.69 -16.40
CA GLY A 4 13.88 15.00 -15.79
C GLY A 4 12.69 14.83 -16.72
N ASN A 5 12.86 15.04 -18.03
CA ASN A 5 11.79 14.87 -19.02
C ASN A 5 11.52 13.39 -19.34
N LYS A 6 12.54 12.53 -19.36
CA LYS A 6 12.35 11.08 -19.57
C LYS A 6 11.63 10.41 -18.39
N ILE A 7 11.91 10.85 -17.15
CA ILE A 7 11.23 10.36 -15.94
C ILE A 7 9.76 10.80 -15.92
N ARG A 8 9.45 12.06 -16.30
CA ARG A 8 8.05 12.54 -16.39
C ARG A 8 7.21 11.78 -17.42
N LEU A 9 7.78 11.46 -18.59
CA LEU A 9 7.09 10.67 -19.62
C LEU A 9 6.85 9.22 -19.19
N LEU A 10 7.81 8.57 -18.52
CA LEU A 10 7.65 7.22 -17.99
C LEU A 10 6.61 7.16 -16.86
N VAL A 11 6.60 8.13 -15.95
CA VAL A 11 5.60 8.20 -14.86
C VAL A 11 4.20 8.41 -15.40
N CYS A 12 4.02 9.28 -16.41
CA CYS A 12 2.71 9.51 -17.04
C CYS A 12 2.20 8.24 -17.76
N SER A 13 3.09 7.50 -18.41
CA SER A 13 2.78 6.23 -19.09
C SER A 13 2.38 5.12 -18.11
N ILE A 14 3.07 5.02 -16.97
CA ILE A 14 2.78 4.05 -15.91
C ILE A 14 1.45 4.38 -15.21
N LEU A 15 1.17 5.66 -14.97
CA LEU A 15 -0.11 6.11 -14.40
C LEU A 15 -1.29 5.84 -15.35
N LEU A 16 -1.11 6.03 -16.66
CA LEU A 16 -2.10 5.66 -17.66
C LEU A 16 -2.37 4.15 -17.67
N LEU A 17 -1.32 3.33 -17.67
CA LEU A 17 -1.46 1.87 -17.66
C LEU A 17 -2.04 1.33 -16.34
N ALA A 18 -1.67 1.91 -15.20
CA ALA A 18 -2.24 1.58 -13.90
C ALA A 18 -3.71 2.01 -13.81
N GLY A 19 -4.06 3.19 -14.34
CA GLY A 19 -5.43 3.66 -14.45
C GLY A 19 -6.30 2.78 -15.36
N ILE A 20 -5.77 2.34 -16.50
CA ILE A 20 -6.45 1.42 -17.42
C ILE A 20 -6.65 0.04 -16.76
N ARG A 21 -5.62 -0.52 -16.10
CA ARG A 21 -5.72 -1.80 -15.38
C ARG A 21 -6.67 -1.74 -14.19
N TYR A 22 -6.68 -0.63 -13.45
CA TYR A 22 -7.60 -0.40 -12.34
C TYR A 22 -9.05 -0.30 -12.86
N ALA A 23 -9.27 0.42 -13.96
CA ALA A 23 -10.58 0.52 -14.60
C ALA A 23 -11.08 -0.85 -15.12
N SER A 24 -10.21 -1.68 -15.73
CA SER A 24 -10.60 -3.01 -16.23
C SER A 24 -10.89 -4.01 -15.10
N ALA A 25 -10.10 -3.98 -14.02
CA ALA A 25 -10.36 -4.82 -12.84
C ALA A 25 -11.69 -4.43 -12.16
N GLN A 26 -11.98 -3.13 -12.12
CA GLN A 26 -13.23 -2.63 -11.56
C GLN A 26 -14.44 -3.00 -12.43
N THR A 27 -14.31 -3.12 -13.76
CA THR A 27 -15.42 -3.59 -14.60
C THR A 27 -15.72 -5.10 -14.44
N ASP A 28 -14.69 -5.93 -14.25
CA ASP A 28 -14.85 -7.39 -14.12
C ASP A 28 -15.55 -7.77 -12.79
N ASP A 29 -15.20 -7.09 -11.69
CA ASP A 29 -15.83 -7.31 -10.39
C ASP A 29 -17.31 -6.92 -10.38
N CYS A 30 -17.69 -5.85 -11.09
CA CYS A 30 -19.07 -5.38 -11.14
C CYS A 30 -19.99 -6.32 -11.94
N ALA A 31 -19.49 -6.86 -13.06
CA ALA A 31 -20.23 -7.87 -13.83
C ALA A 31 -20.46 -9.16 -13.02
N ASN A 32 -19.54 -9.52 -12.11
CA ASN A 32 -19.72 -10.63 -11.18
C ASN A 32 -20.84 -10.38 -10.16
N LEU A 33 -20.88 -9.17 -9.59
CA LEU A 33 -21.91 -8.77 -8.63
C LEU A 33 -23.31 -8.83 -9.27
N VAL A 34 -23.47 -8.29 -10.48
CA VAL A 34 -24.74 -8.33 -11.22
C VAL A 34 -25.19 -9.77 -11.49
N ARG A 35 -24.31 -10.64 -12.02
CA ARG A 35 -24.65 -12.05 -12.29
C ARG A 35 -25.10 -12.80 -11.04
N LYS A 36 -24.46 -12.54 -9.90
CA LYS A 36 -24.83 -13.13 -8.62
C LYS A 36 -26.18 -12.59 -8.14
N ALA A 37 -26.41 -11.29 -8.27
CA ALA A 37 -27.69 -10.66 -7.96
C ALA A 37 -28.83 -11.26 -8.80
N ASP A 38 -28.66 -11.38 -10.12
CA ASP A 38 -29.66 -11.94 -11.03
C ASP A 38 -30.00 -13.39 -10.69
N SER A 39 -28.97 -14.19 -10.32
CA SER A 39 -29.17 -15.57 -9.89
C SER A 39 -30.04 -15.65 -8.64
N LEU A 40 -29.74 -14.83 -7.63
CA LEU A 40 -30.50 -14.73 -6.38
C LEU A 40 -31.93 -14.22 -6.62
N PHE A 41 -32.09 -13.25 -7.53
CA PHE A 41 -33.39 -12.72 -7.93
C PHE A 41 -34.27 -13.82 -8.56
N ARG A 42 -33.71 -14.64 -9.46
CA ARG A 42 -34.44 -15.78 -10.08
C ARG A 42 -34.94 -16.80 -9.05
N ILE A 43 -34.14 -17.06 -8.01
CA ILE A 43 -34.53 -17.98 -6.93
C ILE A 43 -35.31 -17.29 -5.79
N LYS A 44 -35.81 -16.07 -6.03
CA LYS A 44 -36.65 -15.28 -5.10
C LYS A 44 -35.98 -14.90 -3.78
N LYS A 45 -34.65 -14.94 -3.71
CA LYS A 45 -33.85 -14.46 -2.58
C LYS A 45 -33.64 -12.94 -2.70
N TYR A 46 -34.73 -12.19 -2.58
CA TYR A 46 -34.75 -10.74 -2.87
C TYR A 46 -33.84 -9.92 -1.94
N GLU A 47 -33.72 -10.30 -0.67
CA GLU A 47 -32.86 -9.58 0.28
C GLU A 47 -31.37 -9.67 -0.09
N GLU A 48 -30.90 -10.86 -0.43
CA GLU A 48 -29.53 -11.11 -0.88
C GLU A 48 -29.29 -10.44 -2.24
N ALA A 49 -30.24 -10.57 -3.18
CA ALA A 49 -30.19 -9.94 -4.50
C ALA A 49 -30.08 -8.41 -4.42
N CYS A 50 -30.89 -7.76 -3.57
CA CYS A 50 -30.81 -6.33 -3.30
C CYS A 50 -29.41 -5.91 -2.83
N SER A 51 -28.74 -6.71 -2.01
CA SER A 51 -27.39 -6.39 -1.52
C SER A 51 -26.40 -6.32 -2.69
N PHE A 52 -26.41 -7.36 -3.54
CA PHE A 52 -25.51 -7.42 -4.69
C PHE A 52 -25.81 -6.35 -5.74
N TYR A 53 -27.08 -5.98 -5.95
CA TYR A 53 -27.42 -4.86 -6.83
C TYR A 53 -26.98 -3.50 -6.26
N LEU A 54 -27.10 -3.26 -4.95
CA LEU A 54 -26.60 -2.03 -4.32
C LEU A 54 -25.07 -1.92 -4.41
N ASP A 55 -24.36 -3.05 -4.26
CA ASP A 55 -22.91 -3.09 -4.45
C ASP A 55 -22.54 -2.87 -5.93
N ALA A 56 -23.27 -3.49 -6.86
CA ALA A 56 -23.09 -3.28 -8.29
C ALA A 56 -23.37 -1.83 -8.73
N LYS A 57 -24.29 -1.13 -8.05
CA LYS A 57 -24.63 0.28 -8.32
C LYS A 57 -23.46 1.23 -8.09
N LYS A 58 -22.50 0.87 -7.21
CA LYS A 58 -21.25 1.62 -7.01
C LYS A 58 -20.38 1.65 -8.28
N CYS A 59 -20.68 0.77 -9.24
CA CYS A 59 -20.01 0.68 -10.52
C CYS A 59 -20.77 1.45 -11.59
N LYS A 60 -20.19 2.56 -12.07
CA LYS A 60 -20.80 3.41 -13.11
C LYS A 60 -21.24 2.66 -14.37
N ALA A 61 -20.59 1.55 -14.73
CA ALA A 61 -20.91 0.77 -15.93
C ALA A 61 -22.26 0.01 -15.85
N HIS A 62 -22.80 -0.21 -14.65
CA HIS A 62 -24.03 -0.99 -14.44
C HIS A 62 -25.07 -0.30 -13.53
N ASP A 63 -24.88 1.00 -13.24
CA ASP A 63 -25.76 1.79 -12.38
C ASP A 63 -27.22 1.79 -12.88
N ASP A 64 -27.43 2.04 -14.18
CA ASP A 64 -28.76 2.05 -14.80
C ASP A 64 -29.47 0.70 -14.71
N TYR A 65 -28.74 -0.41 -14.90
CA TYR A 65 -29.30 -1.76 -14.82
C TYR A 65 -29.64 -2.11 -13.37
N ALA A 66 -28.69 -1.93 -12.46
CA ALA A 66 -28.88 -2.21 -11.04
C ALA A 66 -30.03 -1.38 -10.44
N THR A 67 -30.15 -0.12 -10.85
CA THR A 67 -31.26 0.76 -10.44
C THR A 67 -32.60 0.21 -10.91
N LYS A 68 -32.74 -0.17 -12.19
CA LYS A 68 -33.98 -0.78 -12.71
C LYS A 68 -34.33 -2.11 -12.02
N GLN A 69 -33.33 -2.92 -11.69
CA GLN A 69 -33.57 -4.18 -10.95
C GLN A 69 -34.02 -3.92 -9.50
N LEU A 70 -33.48 -2.90 -8.83
CA LEU A 70 -33.92 -2.49 -7.49
C LEU A 70 -35.36 -1.96 -7.50
N GLU A 71 -35.73 -1.16 -8.51
CA GLU A 71 -37.11 -0.71 -8.75
C GLU A 71 -38.06 -1.89 -9.02
N ALA A 72 -37.61 -2.87 -9.81
CA ALA A 72 -38.36 -4.09 -10.06
C ALA A 72 -38.58 -4.90 -8.77
N ILE A 73 -37.56 -5.02 -7.90
CA ILE A 73 -37.69 -5.67 -6.59
C ILE A 73 -38.66 -4.89 -5.69
N ALA A 74 -38.58 -3.56 -5.67
CA ALA A 74 -39.48 -2.71 -4.89
C ALA A 74 -40.95 -2.89 -5.29
N SER A 75 -41.21 -3.13 -6.58
CA SER A 75 -42.54 -3.32 -7.14
C SER A 75 -43.14 -4.71 -6.86
N VAL A 76 -42.37 -5.67 -6.32
CA VAL A 76 -42.88 -6.99 -5.93
C VAL A 76 -43.69 -6.88 -4.64
N LYS A 77 -44.97 -7.27 -4.68
CA LYS A 77 -45.90 -7.27 -3.54
C LYS A 77 -45.30 -8.03 -2.34
N GLY A 78 -44.93 -7.30 -1.27
CA GLY A 78 -44.29 -7.84 -0.07
C GLY A 78 -42.80 -7.49 0.12
N CYS A 79 -42.14 -6.84 -0.86
CA CYS A 79 -40.71 -6.48 -0.82
C CYS A 79 -40.43 -4.98 -0.60
N GLU A 80 -41.44 -4.11 -0.61
CA GLU A 80 -41.34 -2.68 -0.33
C GLU A 80 -40.61 -2.41 1.01
N ASN A 81 -40.93 -3.24 2.02
CA ASN A 81 -40.30 -3.22 3.34
C ASN A 81 -38.79 -3.53 3.34
N ILE A 82 -38.23 -4.20 2.32
CA ILE A 82 -36.82 -4.61 2.30
C ILE A 82 -35.90 -3.42 2.08
N LEU A 83 -36.20 -2.57 1.10
CA LEU A 83 -35.39 -1.38 0.81
C LEU A 83 -35.55 -0.32 1.91
N GLU A 84 -36.76 -0.15 2.43
CA GLU A 84 -37.01 0.73 3.58
C GLU A 84 -36.25 0.27 4.83
N LYS A 85 -36.26 -1.04 5.13
CA LYS A 85 -35.48 -1.61 6.23
C LYS A 85 -33.97 -1.40 6.01
N LYS A 86 -33.44 -1.70 4.82
CA LYS A 86 -32.01 -1.49 4.52
C LYS A 86 -31.59 -0.02 4.63
N TYR A 87 -32.47 0.90 4.21
CA TYR A 87 -32.25 2.32 4.39
C TYR A 87 -32.21 2.68 5.88
N ALA A 88 -33.18 2.21 6.67
CA ALA A 88 -33.24 2.44 8.11
C ALA A 88 -31.99 1.89 8.82
N ASP A 89 -31.57 0.68 8.49
CA ASP A 89 -30.37 0.04 9.02
C ASP A 89 -29.10 0.83 8.67
N ALA A 90 -28.97 1.32 7.42
CA ALA A 90 -27.84 2.14 7.00
C ALA A 90 -27.81 3.49 7.75
N MET A 91 -28.96 4.14 7.91
CA MET A 91 -29.06 5.39 8.66
C MET A 91 -28.74 5.20 10.15
N ALA A 92 -29.20 4.10 10.75
CA ALA A 92 -28.90 3.74 12.13
C ALA A 92 -27.41 3.46 12.32
N ALA A 93 -26.80 2.65 11.44
CA ALA A 93 -25.37 2.35 11.47
C ALA A 93 -24.52 3.63 11.28
N GLY A 94 -24.88 4.48 10.32
CA GLY A 94 -24.24 5.78 10.11
C GLY A 94 -24.32 6.67 11.36
N GLY A 95 -25.48 6.72 12.01
CA GLY A 95 -25.67 7.43 13.28
C GLY A 95 -24.83 6.87 14.43
N LEU A 96 -24.69 5.55 14.54
CA LEU A 96 -23.85 4.91 15.54
C LEU A 96 -22.36 5.25 15.35
N TYR A 97 -21.86 5.19 14.11
CA TYR A 97 -20.47 5.57 13.83
C TYR A 97 -20.24 7.07 13.99
N TYR A 98 -21.23 7.89 13.65
CA TYR A 98 -21.19 9.33 13.91
C TYR A 98 -21.04 9.61 15.40
N ALA A 99 -21.83 8.94 16.26
CA ALA A 99 -21.74 9.09 17.71
C ALA A 99 -20.39 8.64 18.30
N LYS A 100 -19.68 7.74 17.60
CA LYS A 100 -18.33 7.29 17.94
C LYS A 100 -17.21 8.14 17.33
N ASN A 101 -17.54 9.20 16.59
CA ASN A 101 -16.60 10.01 15.81
C ASN A 101 -15.84 9.22 14.72
N GLU A 102 -16.37 8.07 14.29
CA GLU A 102 -15.80 7.26 13.21
C GLU A 102 -16.29 7.79 11.85
N TRP A 103 -15.85 9.00 11.49
CA TRP A 103 -16.40 9.78 10.38
C TRP A 103 -16.37 9.06 9.02
N LEU A 104 -15.31 8.32 8.72
CA LEU A 104 -15.22 7.55 7.47
C LEU A 104 -16.28 6.47 7.36
N LYS A 105 -16.49 5.70 8.44
CA LYS A 105 -17.52 4.67 8.46
C LYS A 105 -18.92 5.29 8.44
N ALA A 106 -19.11 6.41 9.16
CA ALA A 106 -20.35 7.16 9.10
C ALA A 106 -20.66 7.63 7.67
N LYS A 107 -19.66 8.18 6.97
CA LYS A 107 -19.74 8.59 5.56
C LYS A 107 -20.18 7.43 4.67
N GLU A 108 -19.50 6.28 4.77
CA GLU A 108 -19.83 5.09 3.98
C GLU A 108 -21.29 4.64 4.17
N HIS A 109 -21.78 4.62 5.40
CA HIS A 109 -23.16 4.22 5.68
C HIS A 109 -24.21 5.25 5.22
N PHE A 110 -23.93 6.55 5.31
CA PHE A 110 -24.81 7.57 4.73
C PHE A 110 -24.80 7.54 3.20
N GLU A 111 -23.67 7.25 2.56
CA GLU A 111 -23.58 7.01 1.12
C GLU A 111 -24.39 5.77 0.71
N MET A 112 -24.35 4.68 1.50
CA MET A 112 -25.22 3.52 1.29
C MET A 112 -26.70 3.88 1.38
N ALA A 113 -27.10 4.70 2.35
CA ALA A 113 -28.48 5.16 2.49
C ALA A 113 -28.93 5.97 1.26
N LEU A 114 -28.08 6.86 0.73
CA LEU A 114 -28.35 7.63 -0.50
C LEU A 114 -28.35 6.76 -1.76
N ALA A 115 -27.55 5.69 -1.80
CA ALA A 115 -27.57 4.74 -2.90
C ALA A 115 -28.93 4.00 -2.99
N ILE A 116 -29.57 3.74 -1.85
CA ILE A 116 -30.91 3.15 -1.73
C ILE A 116 -31.98 4.20 -2.07
N LYS A 117 -31.94 5.36 -1.41
CA LYS A 117 -32.92 6.44 -1.59
C LYS A 117 -32.22 7.70 -2.10
N ASN A 118 -32.11 7.79 -3.42
CA ASN A 118 -31.43 8.89 -4.08
C ASN A 118 -32.12 10.23 -3.77
N GLY A 119 -31.34 11.24 -3.42
CA GLY A 119 -31.84 12.59 -3.11
C GLY A 119 -32.54 12.75 -1.76
N ASP A 120 -32.47 11.77 -0.85
CA ASP A 120 -33.06 11.91 0.49
C ASP A 120 -32.46 13.12 1.25
N PRO A 121 -33.27 14.12 1.68
CA PRO A 121 -32.74 15.33 2.31
C PRO A 121 -32.01 15.07 3.63
N PHE A 122 -32.44 14.08 4.40
CA PHE A 122 -31.90 13.80 5.73
C PHE A 122 -30.53 13.11 5.63
N ALA A 123 -30.43 12.06 4.81
CA ALA A 123 -29.16 11.39 4.52
C ALA A 123 -28.17 12.37 3.86
N THR A 124 -28.63 13.22 2.94
CA THR A 124 -27.81 14.26 2.30
C THR A 124 -27.26 15.27 3.32
N ALA A 125 -28.10 15.75 4.24
CA ALA A 125 -27.68 16.67 5.28
C ALA A 125 -26.62 16.05 6.20
N LYS A 126 -26.81 14.79 6.61
CA LYS A 126 -25.84 14.04 7.43
C LYS A 126 -24.51 13.86 6.71
N LEU A 127 -24.54 13.44 5.44
CA LEU A 127 -23.34 13.28 4.63
C LEU A 127 -22.57 14.60 4.52
N ARG A 128 -23.27 15.72 4.30
CA ARG A 128 -22.65 17.06 4.24
C ARG A 128 -21.93 17.41 5.55
N THR A 129 -22.56 17.16 6.70
CA THR A 129 -21.93 17.43 8.00
C THR A 129 -20.67 16.60 8.21
N VAL A 130 -20.70 15.30 7.88
CA VAL A 130 -19.54 14.42 7.98
C VAL A 130 -18.42 14.87 7.04
N GLN A 131 -18.77 15.27 5.82
CA GLN A 131 -17.79 15.76 4.85
C GLN A 131 -17.09 17.02 5.35
N THR A 132 -17.81 17.99 5.93
CA THR A 132 -17.20 19.20 6.49
C THR A 132 -16.21 18.88 7.63
N ILE A 133 -16.51 17.87 8.46
CA ILE A 133 -15.60 17.43 9.52
C ILE A 133 -14.34 16.80 8.92
N LEU A 134 -14.51 15.89 7.96
CA LEU A 134 -13.39 15.25 7.26
C LEU A 134 -12.51 16.28 6.53
N ASP A 135 -13.10 17.29 5.89
CA ASP A 135 -12.35 18.37 5.23
C ASP A 135 -11.54 19.20 6.23
N GLY A 136 -12.08 19.41 7.44
CA GLY A 136 -11.35 19.99 8.56
C GLY A 136 -10.14 19.14 8.97
N GLN A 137 -10.34 17.84 9.17
CA GLN A 137 -9.27 16.90 9.53
C GLN A 137 -8.21 16.80 8.43
N ASN A 138 -8.62 16.65 7.18
CA ASN A 138 -7.73 16.57 6.02
C ASN A 138 -6.84 17.81 5.88
N ARG A 139 -7.36 19.00 6.18
CA ARG A 139 -6.53 20.23 6.20
C ARG A 139 -5.45 20.17 7.27
N SER A 140 -5.75 19.66 8.47
CA SER A 140 -4.76 19.47 9.53
C SER A 140 -3.71 18.41 9.14
N GLU A 141 -4.16 17.28 8.60
CA GLU A 141 -3.30 16.20 8.11
C GLU A 141 -2.35 16.71 7.00
N MET A 142 -2.85 17.52 6.07
CA MET A 142 -2.07 18.10 4.99
C MET A 142 -0.91 18.98 5.52
N ILE A 143 -1.18 19.82 6.51
CA ILE A 143 -0.17 20.69 7.13
C ILE A 143 0.94 19.85 7.77
N GLU A 144 0.58 18.79 8.50
CA GLU A 144 1.55 17.86 9.11
C GLU A 144 2.33 17.09 8.05
N ALA A 145 1.67 16.65 6.97
CA ALA A 145 2.30 15.93 5.87
C ALA A 145 3.37 16.78 5.18
N ASP A 146 3.01 18.02 4.80
CA ASP A 146 3.91 18.95 4.12
C ASP A 146 5.10 19.36 5.02
N SER A 147 4.85 19.56 6.32
CA SER A 147 5.89 19.83 7.31
C SER A 147 6.87 18.67 7.43
N ALA A 148 6.37 17.43 7.53
CA ALA A 148 7.18 16.22 7.59
C ALA A 148 7.98 16.01 6.31
N PHE A 149 7.37 16.24 5.15
CA PHE A 149 8.01 16.11 3.84
C PHE A 149 9.19 17.07 3.70
N LYS A 150 9.01 18.35 4.06
CA LYS A 150 10.08 19.37 4.04
C LYS A 150 11.26 19.04 4.95
N LYS A 151 11.00 18.34 6.06
CA LYS A 151 12.02 17.88 7.01
C LYS A 151 12.69 16.56 6.60
N GLY A 152 12.30 15.96 5.48
CA GLY A 152 12.83 14.66 5.03
C GLY A 152 12.25 13.45 5.76
N HIS A 153 11.22 13.64 6.60
CA HIS A 153 10.52 12.57 7.31
C HIS A 153 9.46 11.92 6.40
N TYR A 154 9.92 11.32 5.29
CA TYR A 154 9.03 10.85 4.21
C TYR A 154 8.05 9.75 4.64
N GLU A 155 8.41 8.90 5.59
CA GLU A 155 7.47 7.90 6.12
C GLU A 155 6.32 8.55 6.90
N LYS A 156 6.63 9.54 7.73
CA LYS A 156 5.60 10.32 8.44
C LYS A 156 4.71 11.06 7.43
N ALA A 157 5.32 11.72 6.44
CA ALA A 157 4.57 12.40 5.37
C ALA A 157 3.65 11.44 4.61
N TYR A 158 4.15 10.26 4.22
CA TYR A 158 3.39 9.22 3.54
C TYR A 158 2.16 8.78 4.35
N LYS A 159 2.32 8.57 5.67
CA LYS A 159 1.20 8.18 6.56
C LYS A 159 0.08 9.23 6.55
N HIS A 160 0.41 10.51 6.62
CA HIS A 160 -0.55 11.60 6.59
C HIS A 160 -1.23 11.72 5.20
N TYR A 161 -0.47 11.76 4.10
CA TYR A 161 -1.07 11.81 2.75
C TYR A 161 -1.99 10.61 2.48
N ARG A 162 -1.62 9.41 2.95
CA ARG A 162 -2.46 8.21 2.83
C ARG A 162 -3.79 8.35 3.59
N ALA A 163 -3.78 9.01 4.75
CA ALA A 163 -5.02 9.26 5.52
C ALA A 163 -5.98 10.16 4.74
N ILE A 164 -5.47 11.21 4.09
CA ILE A 164 -6.26 12.12 3.24
C ILE A 164 -6.83 11.38 2.02
N VAL A 165 -6.02 10.58 1.31
CA VAL A 165 -6.50 9.82 0.14
C VAL A 165 -7.55 8.76 0.53
N ARG A 166 -7.50 8.25 1.76
CA ARG A 166 -8.54 7.34 2.28
C ARG A 166 -9.87 8.04 2.53
N SER A 167 -9.86 9.30 2.95
CA SER A 167 -11.07 10.08 3.24
C SER A 167 -11.67 10.73 1.99
N ASP A 168 -10.80 11.17 1.09
CA ASP A 168 -11.13 11.72 -0.22
C ASP A 168 -10.26 11.07 -1.31
N LYS A 169 -10.85 10.10 -2.01
CA LYS A 169 -10.20 9.38 -3.12
C LYS A 169 -9.95 10.26 -4.34
N THR A 170 -10.57 11.44 -4.42
CA THR A 170 -10.43 12.37 -5.54
C THR A 170 -9.28 13.35 -5.35
N ASP A 171 -8.67 13.39 -4.16
CA ASP A 171 -7.51 14.23 -3.89
C ASP A 171 -6.24 13.70 -4.60
N THR A 172 -6.09 14.11 -5.85
CA THR A 172 -4.93 13.75 -6.67
C THR A 172 -3.63 14.39 -6.20
N ALA A 173 -3.70 15.51 -5.46
CA ALA A 173 -2.51 16.19 -4.97
C ALA A 173 -1.86 15.36 -3.84
N SER A 174 -2.68 14.94 -2.87
CA SER A 174 -2.25 14.02 -1.81
C SER A 174 -1.78 12.68 -2.37
N ALA A 175 -2.45 12.15 -3.39
CA ALA A 175 -2.03 10.92 -4.06
C ALA A 175 -0.64 11.05 -4.73
N ALA A 176 -0.39 12.16 -5.43
CA ALA A 176 0.92 12.43 -6.03
C ALA A 176 2.01 12.62 -4.96
N ALA A 177 1.72 13.36 -3.89
CA ALA A 177 2.65 13.58 -2.79
C ALA A 177 2.96 12.29 -2.01
N MET A 178 1.99 11.39 -1.88
CA MET A 178 2.18 10.04 -1.36
C MET A 178 3.18 9.25 -2.22
N MET A 179 3.04 9.27 -3.54
CA MET A 179 3.99 8.61 -4.46
C MET A 179 5.39 9.21 -4.41
N LEU A 180 5.50 10.55 -4.29
CA LEU A 180 6.78 11.22 -4.13
C LEU A 180 7.45 10.83 -2.80
N SER A 181 6.66 10.75 -1.72
CA SER A 181 7.13 10.30 -0.42
C SER A 181 7.64 8.86 -0.50
N ASP A 182 6.92 7.96 -1.17
CA ASP A 182 7.36 6.57 -1.42
C ASP A 182 8.64 6.51 -2.25
N SER A 183 8.72 7.27 -3.34
CA SER A 183 9.94 7.35 -4.15
C SER A 183 11.13 7.88 -3.34
N ALA A 184 10.92 8.87 -2.48
CA ALA A 184 11.97 9.44 -1.62
C ALA A 184 12.39 8.47 -0.52
N MET A 185 11.45 7.68 0.03
CA MET A 185 11.76 6.58 0.94
C MET A 185 12.65 5.56 0.23
N ARG A 186 12.29 5.09 -0.96
CA ARG A 186 13.09 4.12 -1.74
C ARG A 186 14.44 4.65 -2.18
N ALA A 187 14.54 5.93 -2.51
CA ALA A 187 15.82 6.56 -2.82
C ALA A 187 16.75 6.62 -1.60
N ASN A 188 16.17 6.69 -0.39
CA ASN A 188 16.87 6.69 0.89
C ASN A 188 16.83 5.33 1.62
N ASP A 189 16.35 4.27 0.96
CA ASP A 189 16.37 2.90 1.46
C ASP A 189 17.68 2.27 0.96
N PRO A 190 18.53 1.70 1.83
CA PRO A 190 19.66 0.91 1.37
C PRO A 190 19.16 -0.16 0.39
N GLN A 191 19.61 -0.08 -0.85
CA GLN A 191 19.21 -1.05 -1.87
C GLN A 191 19.73 -2.44 -1.46
N ILE A 192 18.91 -3.46 -1.66
CA ILE A 192 19.28 -4.85 -1.37
C ILE A 192 19.48 -5.56 -2.70
N ASP A 193 20.66 -6.12 -2.90
CA ASP A 193 20.95 -6.96 -4.05
C ASP A 193 20.38 -8.36 -3.80
N PHE A 194 19.58 -8.85 -4.75
CA PHE A 194 19.03 -10.20 -4.75
C PHE A 194 19.89 -11.07 -5.65
N ILE A 195 20.64 -12.00 -5.05
CA ILE A 195 21.42 -13.00 -5.78
C ILE A 195 20.65 -14.31 -5.74
N CYS A 196 20.02 -14.65 -6.85
CA CYS A 196 19.17 -15.83 -6.98
C CYS A 196 19.95 -17.02 -7.54
N GLY A 197 19.87 -18.16 -6.84
CA GLY A 197 20.16 -19.46 -7.42
C GLY A 197 18.91 -20.18 -7.88
N SER A 198 19.05 -21.45 -8.27
CA SER A 198 17.94 -22.34 -8.66
C SER A 198 16.90 -22.54 -7.57
N ASP A 199 17.33 -22.49 -6.31
CA ASP A 199 16.58 -22.93 -5.13
C ASP A 199 16.93 -22.09 -3.89
N TYR A 200 17.60 -20.95 -4.06
CA TYR A 200 17.92 -20.03 -2.97
C TYR A 200 17.92 -18.57 -3.41
N ILE A 201 17.73 -17.68 -2.45
CA ILE A 201 17.85 -16.23 -2.62
C ILE A 201 18.75 -15.69 -1.51
N LEU A 202 19.82 -15.01 -1.92
CA LEU A 202 20.69 -14.25 -1.02
C LEU A 202 20.35 -12.76 -1.14
N LYS A 203 19.99 -12.14 -0.03
CA LYS A 203 19.67 -10.71 0.07
C LYS A 203 20.83 -10.00 0.74
N VAL A 204 21.57 -9.21 -0.04
CA VAL A 204 22.78 -8.53 0.41
C VAL A 204 22.55 -7.01 0.41
N PRO A 205 22.57 -6.34 1.57
CA PRO A 205 22.45 -4.89 1.62
C PRO A 205 23.62 -4.23 0.89
N ASN A 206 23.36 -3.19 0.12
CA ASN A 206 24.40 -2.41 -0.55
C ASN A 206 24.72 -1.08 0.15
N VAL A 207 24.07 -0.82 1.29
CA VAL A 207 24.45 0.27 2.19
C VAL A 207 24.33 -0.15 3.66
N LEU A 208 25.23 0.37 4.49
CA LEU A 208 25.23 0.30 5.95
C LEU A 208 25.09 1.72 6.53
N PHE A 209 24.12 1.94 7.43
CA PHE A 209 23.87 3.21 8.11
C PHE A 209 23.97 3.04 9.64
N PRO A 210 25.19 3.05 10.22
CA PRO A 210 25.38 2.85 11.65
C PRO A 210 24.60 3.88 12.47
N ASN A 211 23.98 3.44 13.58
CA ASN A 211 23.13 4.27 14.46
C ASN A 211 21.89 4.89 13.80
N SER A 212 21.41 4.33 12.68
CA SER A 212 20.16 4.78 12.08
C SER A 212 18.95 4.23 12.84
N GLU A 213 17.93 5.08 13.05
CA GLU A 213 16.62 4.65 13.58
C GLU A 213 15.85 3.74 12.60
N ARG A 214 16.38 3.52 11.39
CA ARG A 214 15.76 2.77 10.29
C ARG A 214 16.01 1.25 10.33
N GLY A 215 16.81 0.76 11.28
CA GLY A 215 17.12 -0.67 11.42
C GLY A 215 18.19 -1.19 10.45
N TYR A 216 19.01 -0.28 9.88
CA TYR A 216 20.16 -0.59 9.03
C TYR A 216 21.48 -0.22 9.71
N ASP A 217 21.51 -0.33 11.04
CA ASP A 217 22.65 -0.07 11.89
C ASP A 217 23.73 -1.17 11.82
N THR A 218 23.36 -2.33 11.28
CA THR A 218 24.24 -3.48 11.06
C THR A 218 24.11 -4.02 9.65
N TRP A 219 25.24 -4.44 9.10
CA TRP A 219 25.33 -5.11 7.81
C TRP A 219 25.29 -6.61 8.04
N LEU A 220 24.18 -7.22 7.62
CA LEU A 220 23.91 -8.66 7.69
C LEU A 220 23.32 -9.13 6.38
N ILE A 221 23.46 -10.43 6.10
CA ILE A 221 22.93 -11.05 4.89
C ILE A 221 21.73 -11.90 5.28
N ARG A 222 20.66 -11.89 4.47
CA ARG A 222 19.56 -12.82 4.64
C ARG A 222 19.60 -13.88 3.57
N TYR A 223 19.41 -15.13 3.97
CA TYR A 223 19.42 -16.29 3.09
C TYR A 223 18.09 -17.02 3.21
N ASP A 224 17.39 -17.16 2.09
CA ASP A 224 16.18 -17.96 1.97
C ASP A 224 16.53 -19.16 1.07
N GLY A 225 16.66 -20.35 1.65
CA GLY A 225 16.99 -21.57 0.91
C GLY A 225 17.31 -22.76 1.82
N PRO A 226 17.73 -23.91 1.24
CA PRO A 226 18.14 -25.11 1.98
C PRO A 226 19.37 -24.89 2.86
N GLU A 227 19.61 -25.79 3.81
CA GLU A 227 20.74 -25.71 4.76
C GLU A 227 22.11 -25.55 4.05
N ILE A 228 22.97 -24.73 4.66
CA ILE A 228 24.33 -24.43 4.18
C ILE A 228 25.34 -25.24 4.99
N ASP A 229 26.18 -26.03 4.32
CA ASP A 229 27.21 -26.86 4.98
C ASP A 229 28.40 -26.05 5.47
N SER A 230 28.76 -25.00 4.74
CA SER A 230 29.87 -24.12 5.11
C SER A 230 29.62 -22.72 4.59
N PHE A 231 29.88 -21.71 5.42
CA PHE A 231 29.76 -20.30 5.09
C PHE A 231 31.01 -19.56 5.56
N GLN A 232 31.47 -18.60 4.76
CA GLN A 232 32.50 -17.63 5.11
C GLN A 232 32.15 -16.29 4.49
N VAL A 233 32.29 -15.22 5.26
CA VAL A 233 32.17 -13.84 4.79
C VAL A 233 33.41 -13.06 5.17
N TYR A 234 33.82 -12.16 4.27
CA TYR A 234 34.91 -11.22 4.47
C TYR A 234 34.43 -9.82 4.04
N ILE A 235 34.81 -8.80 4.80
CA ILE A 235 34.61 -7.39 4.45
C ILE A 235 35.97 -6.73 4.37
N PHE A 236 36.22 -6.04 3.26
CA PHE A 236 37.48 -5.38 2.94
C PHE A 236 37.27 -3.88 2.79
N ASN A 237 38.28 -3.10 3.19
CA ASN A 237 38.36 -1.70 2.83
C ASN A 237 38.86 -1.50 1.39
N ARG A 238 38.93 -0.23 0.94
CA ARG A 238 39.40 0.13 -0.41
C ARG A 238 40.85 -0.30 -0.73
N TRP A 239 41.65 -0.60 0.29
CA TRP A 239 43.04 -1.03 0.16
C TRP A 239 43.21 -2.55 0.20
N GLY A 240 42.11 -3.31 0.31
CA GLY A 240 42.13 -4.77 0.35
C GLY A 240 42.43 -5.36 1.74
N GLU A 241 42.48 -4.55 2.79
CA GLU A 241 42.63 -5.06 4.16
C GLU A 241 41.31 -5.62 4.67
N VAL A 242 41.35 -6.80 5.30
CA VAL A 242 40.17 -7.42 5.92
C VAL A 242 39.83 -6.70 7.23
N LEU A 243 38.65 -6.10 7.28
CA LEU A 243 38.12 -5.44 8.47
C LEU A 243 37.22 -6.36 9.29
N PHE A 244 36.53 -7.28 8.64
CA PHE A 244 35.66 -8.24 9.31
C PHE A 244 35.70 -9.59 8.59
N LYS A 245 35.58 -10.67 9.36
CA LYS A 245 35.37 -12.02 8.85
C LYS A 245 34.49 -12.82 9.79
N SER A 246 33.65 -13.69 9.25
CA SER A 246 32.82 -14.61 10.03
C SER A 246 32.58 -15.90 9.25
N ASN A 247 32.35 -17.00 9.96
CA ASN A 247 31.86 -18.25 9.39
C ASN A 247 30.37 -18.50 9.72
N ASP A 248 29.76 -17.63 10.51
CA ASP A 248 28.34 -17.66 10.83
C ASP A 248 27.56 -16.79 9.84
N ILE A 249 26.50 -17.33 9.25
CA ILE A 249 25.60 -16.62 8.33
C ILE A 249 24.71 -15.62 9.05
N HIS A 250 24.47 -15.81 10.35
CA HIS A 250 23.68 -14.90 11.20
C HIS A 250 24.52 -13.75 11.77
N PHE A 251 25.72 -13.53 11.23
CA PHE A 251 26.57 -12.41 11.64
C PHE A 251 25.89 -11.07 11.40
N ALA A 252 26.33 -10.07 12.15
CA ALA A 252 25.97 -8.67 11.96
C ALA A 252 27.22 -7.82 12.19
N TRP A 253 27.54 -6.95 11.22
CA TRP A 253 28.68 -6.03 11.34
C TRP A 253 28.21 -4.58 11.48
N ASP A 254 28.58 -3.92 12.56
CA ASP A 254 28.15 -2.55 12.91
C ASP A 254 29.02 -1.45 12.29
N GLY A 255 29.98 -1.79 11.42
CA GLY A 255 30.89 -0.82 10.83
C GLY A 255 32.02 -0.38 11.76
N LYS A 256 32.44 -1.23 12.71
CA LYS A 256 33.64 -1.01 13.52
C LYS A 256 34.78 -1.97 13.18
N TYR A 257 36.01 -1.49 13.34
CA TYR A 257 37.23 -2.27 13.27
C TYR A 257 38.13 -1.92 14.46
N LYS A 258 38.57 -2.95 15.22
CA LYS A 258 39.33 -2.76 16.47
C LYS A 258 38.67 -1.74 17.41
N ASN A 259 37.35 -1.89 17.62
CA ASN A 259 36.49 -1.01 18.42
C ASN A 259 36.34 0.45 17.92
N ASN A 260 36.96 0.82 16.80
CA ASN A 260 36.84 2.16 16.24
C ASN A 260 35.88 2.16 15.03
N PRO A 261 35.04 3.19 14.85
CA PRO A 261 34.23 3.34 13.64
C PRO A 261 35.12 3.46 12.40
N VAL A 262 34.81 2.70 11.35
CA VAL A 262 35.57 2.78 10.07
C VAL A 262 35.05 3.95 9.24
N GLN A 263 35.82 4.52 8.32
CA GLN A 263 35.42 5.70 7.53
C GLN A 263 34.16 5.50 6.65
N THR A 264 33.47 6.59 6.30
CA THR A 264 32.40 6.59 5.29
C THR A 264 33.01 6.36 3.90
N ASP A 265 32.69 5.23 3.29
CA ASP A 265 33.41 4.71 2.11
C ASP A 265 32.66 3.56 1.42
N THR A 266 33.15 3.16 0.24
CA THR A 266 32.77 1.90 -0.40
C THR A 266 33.65 0.75 0.12
N TYR A 267 32.99 -0.28 0.62
CA TYR A 267 33.60 -1.52 1.11
C TYR A 267 33.29 -2.68 0.16
N VAL A 268 34.19 -3.64 0.09
CA VAL A 268 34.02 -4.86 -0.71
C VAL A 268 33.68 -6.02 0.22
N TRP A 269 32.70 -6.84 -0.13
CA TRP A 269 32.44 -8.09 0.56
C TRP A 269 32.77 -9.27 -0.34
N GLN A 270 33.21 -10.37 0.28
CA GLN A 270 33.36 -11.67 -0.36
C GLN A 270 32.64 -12.72 0.48
N ILE A 271 31.77 -13.49 -0.16
CA ILE A 271 31.06 -14.61 0.48
C ILE A 271 31.47 -15.89 -0.22
N VAL A 272 31.81 -16.90 0.56
CA VAL A 272 32.07 -18.25 0.08
C VAL A 272 31.15 -19.18 0.83
N PHE A 273 30.33 -19.94 0.12
CA PHE A 273 29.45 -20.91 0.76
C PHE A 273 29.31 -22.19 -0.07
N ARG A 274 28.96 -23.28 0.62
CA ARG A 274 28.74 -24.60 0.03
C ARG A 274 27.46 -25.20 0.60
N ARG A 275 26.72 -25.91 -0.25
CA ARG A 275 25.48 -26.62 0.11
C ARG A 275 25.66 -28.11 -0.22
N LYS A 276 24.90 -29.00 0.41
CA LYS A 276 25.00 -30.45 0.15
C LYS A 276 24.81 -30.73 -1.34
N GLU A 277 25.70 -31.56 -1.87
CA GLU A 277 25.73 -32.00 -3.28
C GLU A 277 26.08 -30.93 -4.34
N ASN A 278 26.54 -29.73 -3.95
CA ASN A 278 26.86 -28.64 -4.88
C ASN A 278 28.29 -28.10 -4.80
N GLU A 279 28.75 -27.50 -5.90
CA GLU A 279 30.00 -26.75 -5.99
C GLU A 279 30.04 -25.57 -5.00
N THR A 280 31.22 -25.27 -4.48
CA THR A 280 31.49 -24.06 -3.70
C THR A 280 31.19 -22.82 -4.53
N LYS A 281 30.31 -21.94 -4.03
CA LYS A 281 30.02 -20.65 -4.66
C LYS A 281 30.83 -19.55 -4.00
N LYS A 282 31.46 -18.72 -4.84
CA LYS A 282 32.20 -17.52 -4.43
C LYS A 282 31.50 -16.30 -5.05
N LEU A 283 31.02 -15.41 -4.19
CA LEU A 283 30.36 -14.17 -4.56
C LEU A 283 31.19 -12.99 -4.05
N VAL A 284 31.22 -11.92 -4.84
CA VAL A 284 31.89 -10.68 -4.51
C VAL A 284 30.96 -9.54 -4.86
N GLY A 285 30.91 -8.53 -4.01
CA GLY A 285 30.17 -7.30 -4.28
C GLY A 285 30.69 -6.16 -3.43
N LYS A 286 29.95 -5.06 -3.44
CA LYS A 286 30.32 -3.85 -2.71
C LYS A 286 29.11 -3.25 -2.02
N PHE A 287 29.37 -2.48 -0.98
CA PHE A 287 28.37 -1.68 -0.29
C PHE A 287 28.99 -0.37 0.17
N ASN A 288 28.16 0.65 0.38
CA ASN A 288 28.62 1.91 0.93
C ASN A 288 28.31 1.97 2.43
N LEU A 289 29.24 2.44 3.24
CA LEU A 289 28.95 2.84 4.61
C LEU A 289 28.74 4.35 4.62
N ILE A 290 27.58 4.79 5.09
CA ILE A 290 27.20 6.21 5.14
C ILE A 290 26.86 6.57 6.60
N ARG A 291 27.24 7.79 7.01
CA ARG A 291 26.91 8.39 8.31
C ARG A 291 26.24 9.72 8.11
#